data_AF-A0AAD4EU15-F1
#
_entry.id   AF-A0AAD4EU15-F1
#
_cell.length_a   1.000
_cell.length_b   1.000
_cell.length_c   1.000
_cell.angle_alpha   90.00
_cell.angle_beta   90.00
_cell.angle_gamma   90.00
#
_symmetry.space_group_name_H-M   'P 1'
#
loop_
_entity.id
_entity.type
_entity.pdbx_description
1 polymer ?
#
loop_
_entity_poly.entity_id
_entity_poly.type
_entity_poly.pdbx_seq_one_letter_code
_entity_poly.pdbx_strand_id
1 'polypeptide(L)'
;MVQLTTLAGLLAHGLALARAAPSSPATPPADPSKLESRATTPGQWESLGGILTSPPNVVSWGENRLDVFTLGTDSAVWHRWWDGARWGGWESLGGILQSAPSVVAKGPNRLSVFAVGTDSAVWHRWWEQSQWAGWQSLGGVVKSAPSAVSWGNPNRIDLFAVDTNHALVHKWWDGSNWNGWELLGGVLESDPVAVSWGNNRLDVFAVGTDHALWHTWWDGTLWGGWESLGGTLESTPAVVSDQANRLDYGVASRMGRKQVDSVGVD
;
A
#
# COMPACT_ATOMS: atom_id res chain seq x y z
N MET A 1 8.80 -16.81 -89.97
CA MET A 1 9.43 -15.47 -90.05
C MET A 1 10.23 -15.31 -88.76
N VAL A 2 11.36 -16.01 -88.63
CA VAL A 2 12.75 -15.54 -88.88
C VAL A 2 13.01 -14.16 -88.28
N GLN A 3 13.76 -14.11 -87.18
CA GLN A 3 15.04 -13.38 -87.04
C GLN A 3 15.64 -13.65 -85.64
N LEU A 4 16.86 -14.21 -85.66
CA LEU A 4 17.82 -14.25 -84.56
C LEU A 4 18.36 -12.83 -84.30
N THR A 5 18.74 -12.52 -83.06
CA THR A 5 19.98 -11.77 -82.77
C THR A 5 20.48 -12.09 -81.36
N THR A 6 21.73 -12.53 -81.29
CA THR A 6 22.60 -12.74 -80.12
C THR A 6 23.20 -11.42 -79.60
N LEU A 7 23.50 -11.30 -78.30
CA LEU A 7 24.85 -11.01 -77.78
C LEU A 7 24.95 -11.13 -76.25
N ALA A 8 26.19 -11.30 -75.79
CA ALA A 8 26.67 -11.76 -74.48
C ALA A 8 26.79 -10.68 -73.39
N GLY A 9 27.10 -11.09 -72.15
CA GLY A 9 27.84 -10.20 -71.23
C GLY A 9 27.72 -10.42 -69.72
N LEU A 10 28.69 -11.16 -69.17
CA LEU A 10 29.40 -10.95 -67.89
C LEU A 10 28.69 -11.05 -66.52
N LEU A 11 29.19 -12.00 -65.71
CA LEU A 11 29.22 -11.93 -64.24
C LEU A 11 30.14 -10.80 -63.75
N ALA A 12 29.74 -10.09 -62.71
CA ALA A 12 30.65 -9.41 -61.79
C ALA A 12 30.11 -9.50 -60.35
N HIS A 13 30.92 -10.09 -59.47
CA HIS A 13 30.72 -10.08 -58.01
C HIS A 13 31.01 -8.67 -57.47
N GLY A 14 30.06 -8.10 -56.74
CA GLY A 14 30.21 -6.83 -56.02
C GLY A 14 30.06 -7.05 -54.52
N LEU A 15 31.19 -7.10 -53.81
CA LEU A 15 31.31 -7.13 -52.35
C LEU A 15 31.00 -5.72 -51.82
N ALA A 16 29.91 -5.54 -51.07
CA ALA A 16 29.62 -4.27 -50.40
C ALA A 16 30.25 -4.28 -48.99
N LEU A 17 31.23 -3.39 -48.76
CA LEU A 17 31.78 -3.11 -47.43
C LEU A 17 30.71 -2.46 -46.54
N ALA A 18 30.46 -3.06 -45.38
CA ALA A 18 29.71 -2.42 -44.30
C ALA A 18 30.59 -1.35 -43.61
N ARG A 19 30.10 -0.11 -43.57
CA ARG A 19 30.74 1.02 -42.88
C ARG A 19 30.46 0.93 -41.38
N ALA A 20 31.51 0.86 -40.57
CA ALA A 20 31.41 0.90 -39.10
C ALA A 20 30.97 2.29 -38.61
N ALA A 21 30.09 2.32 -37.60
CA ALA A 21 29.66 3.53 -36.90
C ALA A 21 30.70 3.96 -35.84
N PRO A 22 30.86 5.26 -35.53
CA PRO A 22 31.82 5.73 -34.54
C PRO A 22 31.34 5.43 -33.11
N SER A 23 32.26 4.97 -32.26
CA SER A 23 32.03 4.77 -30.82
C SER A 23 32.03 6.09 -30.06
N SER A 24 30.99 6.34 -29.25
CA SER A 24 30.90 7.50 -28.34
C SER A 24 31.97 7.47 -27.24
N PRO A 25 32.50 8.62 -26.78
CA PRO A 25 33.46 8.67 -25.69
C PRO A 25 32.78 8.41 -24.33
N ALA A 26 33.49 7.72 -23.43
CA ALA A 26 33.04 7.43 -22.08
C ALA A 26 33.02 8.70 -21.20
N THR A 27 31.91 8.89 -20.46
CA THR A 27 31.74 9.97 -19.49
C THR A 27 32.61 9.73 -18.24
N PRO A 28 33.32 10.73 -17.70
CA PRO A 28 34.09 10.57 -16.46
C PRO A 28 33.15 10.42 -15.24
N PRO A 29 33.57 9.69 -14.18
CA PRO A 29 32.75 9.49 -12.99
C PRO A 29 32.55 10.80 -12.21
N ALA A 30 31.33 11.00 -11.71
CA ALA A 30 30.93 12.20 -10.98
C ALA A 30 31.59 12.30 -9.60
N ASP A 31 31.94 13.52 -9.20
CA ASP A 31 32.50 13.88 -7.89
C ASP A 31 31.38 13.89 -6.81
N PRO A 32 31.44 13.04 -5.77
CA PRO A 32 30.39 12.91 -4.76
C PRO A 32 30.28 14.12 -3.82
N SER A 33 31.15 15.13 -3.92
CA SER A 33 31.15 16.30 -3.03
C SER A 33 30.21 17.45 -3.41
N LYS A 34 29.38 17.30 -4.46
CA LYS A 34 28.49 18.38 -4.98
C LYS A 34 26.98 18.11 -4.94
N LEU A 35 26.50 17.23 -4.06
CA LEU A 35 25.06 16.94 -3.95
C LEU A 35 24.34 17.96 -3.03
N GLU A 36 24.08 19.16 -3.53
CA GLU A 36 23.04 20.03 -2.97
C GLU A 36 21.71 19.77 -3.70
N SER A 37 20.69 19.32 -2.95
CA SER A 37 19.42 18.86 -3.50
C SER A 37 18.53 20.03 -3.92
N ARG A 38 18.22 20.11 -5.22
CA ARG A 38 17.17 20.98 -5.74
C ARG A 38 16.30 20.19 -6.72
N ALA A 39 15.31 19.47 -6.22
CA ALA A 39 14.34 18.78 -7.06
C ALA A 39 13.31 19.80 -7.59
N THR A 40 13.30 20.05 -8.91
CA THR A 40 12.24 20.81 -9.61
C THR A 40 11.81 20.16 -10.93
N THR A 41 11.89 18.83 -11.05
CA THR A 41 11.31 18.09 -12.19
C THR A 41 10.58 16.84 -11.68
N PRO A 42 9.29 16.63 -12.02
CA PRO A 42 8.60 15.38 -11.72
C PRO A 42 9.36 14.18 -12.31
N GLY A 43 9.55 13.12 -11.51
CA GLY A 43 9.95 11.81 -12.03
C GLY A 43 11.39 11.35 -11.77
N GLN A 44 12.16 11.98 -10.88
CA GLN A 44 13.40 11.37 -10.37
C GLN A 44 13.13 10.73 -9.01
N TRP A 45 13.62 9.50 -8.82
CA TRP A 45 13.57 8.83 -7.53
C TRP A 45 14.47 9.56 -6.53
N GLU A 46 13.90 9.96 -5.40
CA GLU A 46 14.63 10.48 -4.25
C GLU A 46 14.67 9.40 -3.17
N SER A 47 15.88 9.08 -2.68
CA SER A 47 16.00 8.22 -1.51
C SER A 47 15.66 9.01 -0.25
N LEU A 48 14.69 8.53 0.53
CA LEU A 48 14.41 9.03 1.87
C LEU A 48 15.32 8.39 2.94
N GLY A 49 16.37 7.67 2.55
CA GLY A 49 17.27 6.96 3.47
C GLY A 49 16.57 5.93 4.37
N GLY A 50 17.30 5.46 5.38
CA GLY A 50 16.83 4.42 6.31
C GLY A 50 17.01 3.00 5.78
N ILE A 51 16.89 2.02 6.69
CA ILE A 51 16.84 0.59 6.36
C ILE A 51 15.49 0.08 6.86
N LEU A 52 14.59 -0.19 5.92
CA LEU A 52 13.19 -0.53 6.22
C LEU A 52 13.02 -2.05 6.22
N THR A 53 12.31 -2.57 7.21
CA THR A 53 12.02 -4.02 7.35
C THR A 53 10.56 -4.36 7.09
N SER A 54 9.70 -3.35 6.86
CA SER A 54 8.33 -3.52 6.41
C SER A 54 8.02 -2.60 5.22
N PRO A 55 6.98 -2.90 4.43
CA PRO A 55 6.39 -1.91 3.53
C PRO A 55 6.08 -0.61 4.28
N PRO A 56 6.37 0.57 3.70
CA PRO A 56 6.00 1.84 4.28
C PRO A 56 4.49 2.10 4.11
N ASN A 57 3.87 2.69 5.13
CA ASN A 57 2.52 3.23 5.09
C ASN A 57 2.59 4.76 5.06
N VAL A 58 1.81 5.42 4.21
CA VAL A 58 1.81 6.87 4.04
C VAL A 58 0.41 7.41 4.28
N VAL A 59 0.32 8.48 5.07
CA VAL A 59 -0.94 9.15 5.38
C VAL A 59 -0.78 10.66 5.23
N SER A 60 -1.89 11.34 4.95
CA SER A 60 -1.99 12.80 4.99
C SER A 60 -3.11 13.20 5.94
N TRP A 61 -2.84 14.15 6.83
CA TRP A 61 -3.86 14.75 7.70
C TRP A 61 -4.17 16.20 7.34
N GLY A 62 -3.54 16.75 6.31
CA GLY A 62 -3.69 18.15 5.90
C GLY A 62 -2.97 18.45 4.60
N GLU A 63 -3.29 19.60 4.01
CA GLU A 63 -2.66 20.05 2.78
C GLU A 63 -1.14 20.16 2.93
N ASN A 64 -0.39 19.70 1.92
CA ASN A 64 1.07 19.71 1.91
C ASN A 64 1.72 18.99 3.10
N ARG A 65 1.03 18.00 3.66
CA ARG A 65 1.53 17.16 4.73
C ARG A 65 1.47 15.68 4.35
N LEU A 66 2.59 15.01 4.49
CA LEU A 66 2.70 13.55 4.38
C LEU A 66 3.45 13.02 5.59
N ASP A 67 3.01 11.88 6.10
CA ASP A 67 3.65 11.16 7.20
C ASP A 67 3.85 9.70 6.76
N VAL A 68 5.10 9.22 6.83
CA VAL A 68 5.54 7.90 6.38
C VAL A 68 5.94 7.07 7.59
N PHE A 69 5.42 5.86 7.68
CA PHE A 69 5.64 4.93 8.79
C PHE A 69 6.12 3.58 8.28
N THR A 70 7.04 2.96 8.99
CA THR A 70 7.62 1.65 8.62
C THR A 70 8.27 1.02 9.85
N LEU A 71 8.63 -0.26 9.77
CA LEU A 71 9.51 -0.88 10.76
C LEU A 71 10.99 -0.68 10.40
N GLY A 72 11.80 -0.46 11.43
CA GLY A 72 13.26 -0.45 11.34
C GLY A 72 13.86 -1.83 11.61
N THR A 73 15.19 -1.92 11.54
CA THR A 73 15.94 -3.16 11.85
C THR A 73 15.87 -3.55 13.32
N ASP A 74 15.42 -2.65 14.19
CA ASP A 74 15.20 -2.82 15.62
C ASP A 74 13.76 -3.21 15.97
N SER A 75 12.92 -3.50 14.97
CA SER A 75 11.49 -3.78 15.12
C SER A 75 10.68 -2.62 15.74
N ALA A 76 11.25 -1.43 15.85
CA ALA A 76 10.51 -0.22 16.24
C ALA A 76 9.76 0.37 15.04
N VAL A 77 8.68 1.10 15.31
CA VAL A 77 8.06 1.94 14.27
C VAL A 77 8.90 3.20 14.10
N TRP A 78 9.28 3.48 12.86
CA TRP A 78 9.96 4.70 12.45
C TRP A 78 9.02 5.59 11.65
N HIS A 79 9.12 6.89 11.90
CA HIS A 79 8.29 7.92 11.30
C HIS A 79 9.16 8.98 10.63
N ARG A 80 8.73 9.44 9.44
CA ARG A 80 9.31 10.57 8.72
C ARG A 80 8.21 11.35 8.02
N TRP A 81 8.34 12.66 7.94
CA TRP A 81 7.27 13.51 7.42
C TRP A 81 7.75 14.56 6.43
N TRP A 82 6.85 15.01 5.56
CA TRP A 82 6.98 16.19 4.73
C TRP A 82 6.27 17.37 5.40
N ASP A 83 6.94 18.49 5.63
CA ASP A 83 6.35 19.66 6.32
C ASP A 83 5.77 20.73 5.39
N GLY A 84 5.70 20.46 4.09
CA GLY A 84 5.30 21.42 3.05
C GLY A 84 6.47 22.02 2.30
N ALA A 85 7.69 21.95 2.86
CA ALA A 85 8.90 22.49 2.24
C ALA A 85 10.06 21.49 2.19
N ARG A 86 10.15 20.57 3.16
CA ARG A 86 11.20 19.57 3.26
C ARG A 86 10.75 18.33 4.00
N TRP A 87 11.50 17.25 3.82
CA TRP A 87 11.40 16.07 4.65
C TRP A 87 12.10 16.29 6.00
N GLY A 88 11.42 15.96 7.10
CA GLY A 88 12.01 15.79 8.42
C GLY A 88 12.99 14.60 8.46
N GLY A 89 13.71 14.47 9.57
CA GLY A 89 14.52 13.28 9.85
C GLY A 89 13.64 12.07 10.21
N TRP A 90 14.21 10.87 10.11
CA TRP A 90 13.58 9.68 10.70
C TRP A 90 13.60 9.80 12.23
N GLU A 91 12.44 9.64 12.86
CA GLU A 91 12.29 9.52 14.31
C GLU A 91 11.76 8.14 14.69
N SER A 92 12.30 7.56 15.76
CA SER A 92 11.78 6.31 16.30
C SER A 92 10.58 6.60 17.21
N LEU A 93 9.49 5.89 16.97
CA LEU A 93 8.32 5.85 17.85
C LEU A 93 8.41 4.66 18.83
N GLY A 94 9.54 3.94 18.84
CA GLY A 94 9.76 2.77 19.69
C GLY A 94 8.80 1.62 19.40
N GLY A 95 8.62 0.76 20.41
CA GLY A 95 7.90 -0.51 20.28
C GLY A 95 8.81 -1.64 19.79
N ILE A 96 8.31 -2.88 19.88
CA ILE A 96 8.91 -4.07 19.28
C ILE A 96 7.77 -4.81 18.57
N LEU A 97 7.58 -4.47 17.30
CA LEU A 97 6.44 -4.87 16.50
C LEU A 97 6.87 -5.78 15.35
N GLN A 98 5.94 -6.61 14.90
CA GLN A 98 6.18 -7.68 13.91
C GLN A 98 5.33 -7.55 12.65
N SER A 99 4.46 -6.55 12.55
CA SER A 99 3.69 -6.26 11.33
C SER A 99 4.04 -4.89 10.77
N ALA A 100 3.78 -4.69 9.47
CA ALA A 100 3.76 -3.34 8.90
C ALA A 100 2.76 -2.44 9.67
N PRO A 101 3.08 -1.14 9.86
CA PRO A 101 2.14 -0.22 10.46
C PRO A 101 0.93 0.06 9.56
N SER A 102 -0.26 0.10 10.14
CA SER A 102 -1.47 0.68 9.53
C SER A 102 -1.76 2.02 10.16
N VAL A 103 -1.89 3.07 9.34
CA VAL A 103 -1.98 4.45 9.82
C VAL A 103 -3.17 5.17 9.20
N VAL A 104 -3.92 5.90 10.02
CA VAL A 104 -5.06 6.71 9.59
C VAL A 104 -4.99 8.12 10.18
N ALA A 105 -5.46 9.10 9.41
CA ALA A 105 -5.74 10.44 9.90
C ALA A 105 -7.18 10.51 10.39
N LYS A 106 -7.38 10.93 11.65
CA LYS A 106 -8.72 11.15 12.25
C LYS A 106 -9.26 12.56 12.01
N GLY A 107 -8.48 13.39 11.34
CA GLY A 107 -8.69 14.81 11.15
C GLY A 107 -7.37 15.58 11.18
N PRO A 108 -7.43 16.91 11.05
CA PRO A 108 -6.25 17.76 11.06
C PRO A 108 -5.38 17.54 12.30
N ASN A 109 -4.08 17.37 12.08
CA ASN A 109 -3.06 17.19 13.11
C ASN A 109 -3.33 15.99 14.05
N ARG A 110 -4.01 14.94 13.56
CA ARG A 110 -4.38 13.78 14.38
C ARG A 110 -4.22 12.47 13.62
N LEU A 111 -3.26 11.65 14.08
CA LEU A 111 -2.97 10.33 13.51
C LEU A 111 -3.21 9.21 14.52
N SER A 112 -3.52 8.03 14.03
CA SER A 112 -3.46 6.77 14.78
C SER A 112 -2.63 5.76 14.00
N VAL A 113 -1.69 5.11 14.68
CA VAL A 113 -0.77 4.08 14.17
C VAL A 113 -1.09 2.76 14.88
N PHE A 114 -1.24 1.69 14.10
CA PHE A 114 -1.53 0.36 14.59
C PHE A 114 -0.52 -0.63 14.06
N ALA A 115 -0.07 -1.58 14.89
CA ALA A 115 0.73 -2.72 14.44
C ALA A 115 0.67 -3.85 15.47
N VAL A 116 1.04 -5.06 15.06
CA VAL A 116 1.03 -6.24 15.92
C VAL A 116 2.34 -6.33 16.70
N GLY A 117 2.24 -6.51 18.01
CA GLY A 117 3.39 -6.74 18.91
C GLY A 117 3.79 -8.21 18.94
N THR A 118 4.94 -8.53 19.54
CA THR A 118 5.44 -9.91 19.67
C THR A 118 4.53 -10.85 20.48
N ASP A 119 3.59 -10.27 21.23
CA ASP A 119 2.54 -10.96 21.98
C ASP A 119 1.30 -11.28 21.11
N SER A 120 1.35 -11.01 19.81
CA SER A 120 0.24 -11.13 18.86
C SER A 120 -0.94 -10.19 19.15
N ALA A 121 -0.80 -9.25 20.08
CA ALA A 121 -1.80 -8.22 20.34
C ALA A 121 -1.64 -7.07 19.34
N VAL A 122 -2.74 -6.34 19.09
CA VAL A 122 -2.66 -5.10 18.33
C VAL A 122 -2.30 -3.95 19.27
N TRP A 123 -1.28 -3.19 18.90
CA TRP A 123 -0.78 -2.03 19.63
C TRP A 123 -1.15 -0.75 18.89
N HIS A 124 -1.50 0.28 19.65
CA HIS A 124 -1.94 1.59 19.16
C HIS A 124 -1.04 2.70 19.72
N ARG A 125 -0.61 3.61 18.85
CA ARG A 125 0.03 4.88 19.21
C ARG A 125 -0.63 5.98 18.42
N TRP A 126 -0.76 7.18 18.98
CA TRP A 126 -1.42 8.28 18.30
C TRP A 126 -0.68 9.59 18.44
N TRP A 127 -0.89 10.45 17.46
CA TRP A 127 -0.44 11.83 17.46
C TRP A 127 -1.63 12.73 17.71
N GLU A 128 -1.53 13.60 18.72
CA GLU A 128 -2.47 14.67 18.96
C GLU A 128 -1.79 15.77 19.77
N GLN A 129 -2.30 17.01 19.68
CA GLN A 129 -1.75 18.15 20.43
C GLN A 129 -0.23 18.33 20.22
N SER A 130 0.22 18.02 19.00
CA SER A 130 1.62 18.09 18.60
C SER A 130 2.58 17.18 19.38
N GLN A 131 2.08 16.06 19.92
CA GLN A 131 2.87 15.06 20.64
C GLN A 131 2.43 13.64 20.30
N TRP A 132 3.39 12.71 20.36
CA TRP A 132 3.10 11.29 20.30
C TRP A 132 2.76 10.75 21.69
N ALA A 133 1.64 10.06 21.81
CA ALA A 133 1.32 9.28 23.01
C ALA A 133 2.23 8.06 23.15
N GLY A 134 2.16 7.39 24.31
CA GLY A 134 2.77 6.08 24.50
C GLY A 134 2.03 4.97 23.73
N TRP A 135 2.69 3.82 23.56
CA TRP A 135 2.04 2.63 23.01
C TRP A 135 1.01 2.08 24.00
N GLN A 136 -0.20 1.82 23.51
CA GLN A 136 -1.30 1.20 24.22
C GLN A 136 -1.64 -0.15 23.57
N SER A 137 -1.67 -1.23 24.36
CA SER A 137 -2.20 -2.49 23.87
C SER A 137 -3.72 -2.42 23.75
N LEU A 138 -4.24 -2.81 22.59
CA LEU A 138 -5.68 -3.01 22.35
C LEU A 138 -6.10 -4.48 22.55
N GLY A 139 -5.17 -5.34 22.98
CA GLY A 139 -5.38 -6.77 23.13
C GLY A 139 -5.60 -7.49 21.80
N GLY A 140 -6.35 -8.59 21.85
CA GLY A 140 -6.54 -9.49 20.71
C GLY A 140 -5.38 -10.47 20.55
N VAL A 141 -5.57 -11.46 19.66
CA VAL A 141 -4.54 -12.41 19.24
C VAL A 141 -4.69 -12.58 17.73
N VAL A 142 -3.85 -11.89 16.97
CA VAL A 142 -3.98 -11.78 15.50
C VAL A 142 -2.72 -12.26 14.78
N LYS A 143 -2.90 -12.75 13.55
CA LYS A 143 -1.81 -13.24 12.69
C LYS A 143 -1.52 -12.33 11.50
N SER A 144 -2.44 -11.43 11.15
CA SER A 144 -2.27 -10.49 10.04
C SER A 144 -1.73 -9.14 10.49
N ALA A 145 -1.23 -8.33 9.56
CA ALA A 145 -1.16 -6.89 9.80
C ALA A 145 -2.58 -6.33 10.01
N PRO A 146 -2.76 -5.29 10.84
CA PRO A 146 -4.05 -4.63 10.97
C PRO A 146 -4.37 -3.80 9.73
N SER A 147 -5.66 -3.61 9.46
CA SER A 147 -6.17 -2.67 8.47
C SER A 147 -7.10 -1.68 9.16
N ALA A 148 -6.70 -0.41 9.23
CA ALA A 148 -7.45 0.64 9.88
C ALA A 148 -8.06 1.57 8.84
N VAL A 149 -9.30 1.98 9.08
CA VAL A 149 -9.98 3.02 8.30
C VAL A 149 -10.54 4.06 9.25
N SER A 150 -10.45 5.34 8.87
CA SER A 150 -11.16 6.41 9.57
C SER A 150 -12.24 6.97 8.66
N TRP A 151 -13.44 7.07 9.21
CA TRP A 151 -14.62 7.62 8.54
C TRP A 151 -15.43 8.39 9.57
N GLY A 152 -16.47 9.10 9.12
CA GLY A 152 -17.29 9.91 10.01
C GLY A 152 -16.58 11.20 10.44
N ASN A 153 -17.32 12.31 10.42
CA ASN A 153 -16.75 13.62 10.72
C ASN A 153 -16.97 13.99 12.20
N PRO A 154 -15.90 14.17 13.00
CA PRO A 154 -14.61 13.45 13.04
C PRO A 154 -14.61 12.42 14.19
N ASN A 155 -13.66 11.47 14.16
CA ASN A 155 -13.28 10.57 15.27
C ASN A 155 -13.81 9.14 15.24
N ARG A 156 -14.25 8.57 14.11
CA ARG A 156 -14.46 7.12 14.06
C ARG A 156 -13.26 6.44 13.40
N ILE A 157 -12.77 5.38 14.04
CA ILE A 157 -11.80 4.44 13.47
C ILE A 157 -12.38 3.04 13.63
N ASP A 158 -12.27 2.24 12.58
CA ASP A 158 -12.55 0.81 12.59
C ASP A 158 -11.27 0.08 12.19
N LEU A 159 -10.94 -0.94 12.97
CA LEU A 159 -9.68 -1.67 12.93
C LEU A 159 -9.97 -3.15 12.72
N PHE A 160 -9.46 -3.69 11.63
CA PHE A 160 -9.68 -5.07 11.21
C PHE A 160 -8.37 -5.83 11.25
N ALA A 161 -8.44 -7.10 11.63
CA ALA A 161 -7.32 -8.03 11.57
C ALA A 161 -7.85 -9.46 11.43
N VAL A 162 -7.00 -10.38 11.00
CA VAL A 162 -7.30 -11.81 10.96
C VAL A 162 -6.73 -12.46 12.22
N ASP A 163 -7.60 -13.15 12.95
CA ASP A 163 -7.22 -13.89 14.15
C ASP A 163 -6.50 -15.21 13.82
N THR A 164 -6.03 -15.92 14.84
CA THR A 164 -5.33 -17.21 14.65
C THR A 164 -6.24 -18.33 14.12
N ASN A 165 -7.56 -18.15 14.13
CA ASN A 165 -8.54 -19.09 13.56
C ASN A 165 -8.93 -18.71 12.12
N HIS A 166 -8.19 -17.79 11.50
CA HIS A 166 -8.43 -17.29 10.14
C HIS A 166 -9.72 -16.46 10.02
N ALA A 167 -10.33 -16.02 11.12
CA ALA A 167 -11.52 -15.18 11.07
C ALA A 167 -11.17 -13.70 11.11
N LEU A 168 -11.99 -12.87 10.46
CA LEU A 168 -11.92 -11.43 10.59
C LEU A 168 -12.42 -11.02 11.99
N VAL A 169 -11.59 -10.28 12.70
CA VAL A 169 -11.94 -9.62 13.96
C VAL A 169 -11.88 -8.10 13.77
N HIS A 170 -12.80 -7.42 14.44
CA HIS A 170 -12.98 -5.99 14.33
C HIS A 170 -12.98 -5.33 15.71
N LYS A 171 -12.38 -4.14 15.80
CA LYS A 171 -12.42 -3.27 16.98
C LYS A 171 -12.55 -1.84 16.52
N TRP A 172 -13.29 -1.02 17.24
CA TRP A 172 -13.49 0.36 16.82
C TRP A 172 -13.35 1.37 17.95
N TRP A 173 -13.00 2.59 17.55
CA TRP A 173 -12.98 3.77 18.39
C TRP A 173 -14.24 4.59 18.09
N ASP A 174 -15.12 4.76 19.07
CA ASP A 174 -16.43 5.42 18.90
C ASP A 174 -16.38 6.96 18.98
N GLY A 175 -15.19 7.54 19.07
CA GLY A 175 -14.98 8.96 19.32
C GLY A 175 -14.48 9.26 20.74
N SER A 176 -14.72 8.35 21.68
CA SER A 176 -14.33 8.49 23.09
C SER A 176 -13.64 7.26 23.66
N ASN A 177 -14.00 6.05 23.18
CA ASN A 177 -13.48 4.79 23.71
C ASN A 177 -13.24 3.76 22.62
N TRP A 178 -12.27 2.90 22.87
CA TRP A 178 -12.11 1.64 22.16
C TRP A 178 -13.12 0.63 22.67
N ASN A 179 -13.94 0.08 21.78
CA ASN A 179 -14.92 -0.94 22.08
C ASN A 179 -14.28 -2.34 22.10
N GLY A 180 -15.06 -3.37 22.49
CA GLY A 180 -14.61 -4.76 22.49
C GLY A 180 -14.20 -5.26 21.10
N TRP A 181 -13.39 -6.32 21.06
CA TRP A 181 -13.19 -7.06 19.81
C TRP A 181 -14.48 -7.81 19.46
N GLU A 182 -14.94 -7.69 18.23
CA GLU A 182 -16.06 -8.42 17.67
C GLU A 182 -15.59 -9.37 16.56
N LEU A 183 -16.22 -10.54 16.49
CA LEU A 183 -15.92 -11.56 15.48
C LEU A 183 -16.86 -11.36 14.28
N LEU A 184 -16.28 -11.10 13.10
CA LEU A 184 -17.03 -10.95 11.84
C LEU A 184 -16.99 -12.22 10.98
N GLY A 185 -16.32 -13.28 11.45
CA GLY A 185 -16.29 -14.59 10.80
C GLY A 185 -15.42 -14.61 9.55
N GLY A 186 -15.77 -15.48 8.59
CA GLY A 186 -14.95 -15.78 7.41
C GLY A 186 -13.82 -16.77 7.70
N VAL A 187 -13.11 -17.18 6.64
CA VAL A 187 -11.89 -18.00 6.71
C VAL A 187 -10.90 -17.44 5.69
N LEU A 188 -9.98 -16.60 6.16
CA LEU A 188 -9.15 -15.70 5.37
C LEU A 188 -7.67 -16.12 5.38
N GLU A 189 -7.04 -16.04 4.22
CA GLU A 189 -5.63 -16.39 4.01
C GLU A 189 -4.73 -15.19 3.70
N SER A 190 -5.30 -13.99 3.52
CA SER A 190 -4.55 -12.73 3.39
C SER A 190 -4.78 -11.80 4.58
N ASP A 191 -3.94 -10.77 4.68
CA ASP A 191 -4.28 -9.58 5.47
C ASP A 191 -5.61 -8.99 4.96
N PRO A 192 -6.45 -8.41 5.85
CA PRO A 192 -7.66 -7.73 5.43
C PRO A 192 -7.31 -6.36 4.86
N VAL A 193 -8.15 -5.85 3.96
CA VAL A 193 -8.06 -4.48 3.45
C VAL A 193 -9.42 -3.80 3.59
N ALA A 194 -9.48 -2.85 4.53
CA ALA A 194 -10.67 -2.06 4.80
C ALA A 194 -10.61 -0.71 4.11
N VAL A 195 -11.73 -0.30 3.54
CA VAL A 195 -11.92 1.01 2.91
C VAL A 195 -13.24 1.62 3.34
N SER A 196 -13.31 2.96 3.27
CA SER A 196 -14.55 3.71 3.40
C SER A 196 -14.65 4.62 2.18
N TRP A 197 -15.77 4.55 1.47
CA TRP A 197 -16.07 5.39 0.31
C TRP A 197 -17.19 6.40 0.58
N GLY A 198 -17.81 6.33 1.77
CA GLY A 198 -18.94 7.15 2.14
C GLY A 198 -19.11 7.21 3.66
N ASN A 199 -19.87 8.20 4.13
CA ASN A 199 -20.17 8.30 5.55
C ASN A 199 -20.99 7.10 6.00
N ASN A 200 -20.56 6.44 7.07
CA ASN A 200 -21.25 5.26 7.63
C ASN A 200 -21.26 4.05 6.70
N ARG A 201 -20.25 3.93 5.83
CA ARG A 201 -20.06 2.78 4.96
C ARG A 201 -18.61 2.32 4.96
N LEU A 202 -18.43 1.04 5.24
CA LEU A 202 -17.15 0.34 5.19
C LEU A 202 -17.28 -0.92 4.35
N ASP A 203 -16.19 -1.28 3.68
CA ASP A 203 -16.08 -2.51 2.91
C ASP A 203 -14.72 -3.12 3.25
N VAL A 204 -14.71 -4.43 3.55
CA VAL A 204 -13.51 -5.18 3.93
C VAL A 204 -13.32 -6.33 2.97
N PHE A 205 -12.14 -6.38 2.37
CA PHE A 205 -11.75 -7.36 1.38
C PHE A 205 -10.63 -8.24 1.88
N ALA A 206 -10.66 -9.52 1.52
CA ALA A 206 -9.59 -10.46 1.80
C ALA A 206 -9.63 -11.64 0.83
N VAL A 207 -8.54 -12.39 0.75
CA VAL A 207 -8.48 -13.65 -0.01
C VAL A 207 -8.93 -14.80 0.89
N GLY A 208 -9.87 -15.61 0.39
CA GLY A 208 -10.36 -16.81 1.07
C GLY A 208 -9.49 -18.04 0.80
N THR A 209 -9.80 -19.16 1.44
CA THR A 209 -9.10 -20.45 1.25
C THR A 209 -9.25 -21.04 -0.16
N ASP A 210 -10.24 -20.59 -0.91
CA ASP A 210 -10.48 -20.91 -2.32
C ASP A 210 -9.72 -20.00 -3.29
N HIS A 211 -8.86 -19.12 -2.78
CA HIS A 211 -8.14 -18.09 -3.52
C HIS A 211 -9.06 -17.05 -4.20
N ALA A 212 -10.34 -16.99 -3.85
CA ALA A 212 -11.23 -15.95 -4.36
C ALA A 212 -11.10 -14.67 -3.53
N LEU A 213 -11.48 -13.54 -4.14
CA LEU A 213 -11.72 -12.30 -3.41
C LEU A 213 -13.05 -12.41 -2.66
N TRP A 214 -13.00 -12.20 -1.36
CA TRP A 214 -14.17 -12.18 -0.48
C TRP A 214 -14.37 -10.78 0.09
N HIS A 215 -15.64 -10.45 0.34
CA HIS A 215 -16.08 -9.13 0.76
C HIS A 215 -17.14 -9.23 1.88
N THR A 216 -17.04 -8.35 2.88
CA THR A 216 -18.08 -8.05 3.88
C THR A 216 -18.11 -6.54 4.10
N TRP A 217 -19.26 -5.99 4.51
CA TRP A 217 -19.46 -4.54 4.57
C TRP A 217 -20.30 -4.10 5.76
N TRP A 218 -20.15 -2.84 6.15
CA TRP A 218 -21.01 -2.15 7.12
C TRP A 218 -21.97 -1.24 6.37
N ASP A 219 -23.28 -1.49 6.46
CA ASP A 219 -24.31 -0.70 5.75
C ASP A 219 -24.81 0.53 6.53
N GLY A 220 -24.22 0.79 7.70
CA GLY A 220 -24.65 1.85 8.60
C GLY A 220 -25.46 1.36 9.80
N THR A 221 -25.93 0.11 9.76
CA THR A 221 -26.75 -0.51 10.81
C THR A 221 -26.20 -1.88 11.21
N LEU A 222 -25.79 -2.70 10.25
CA LEU A 222 -25.32 -4.06 10.45
C LEU A 222 -24.16 -4.41 9.51
N TRP A 223 -23.42 -5.43 9.91
CA TRP A 223 -22.46 -6.10 9.04
C TRP A 223 -23.19 -7.05 8.08
N GLY A 224 -22.89 -6.93 6.79
CA GLY A 224 -23.31 -7.86 5.75
C GLY A 224 -22.63 -9.22 5.89
N GLY A 225 -23.27 -10.26 5.35
CA GLY A 225 -22.63 -11.58 5.24
C GLY A 225 -21.46 -11.55 4.26
N TRP A 226 -20.57 -12.54 4.38
CA TRP A 226 -19.48 -12.70 3.43
C TRP A 226 -20.00 -13.12 2.05
N GLU A 227 -19.56 -12.40 1.02
CA GLU A 227 -19.82 -12.73 -0.39
C GLU A 227 -18.52 -12.88 -1.17
N SER A 228 -18.51 -13.78 -2.15
CA SER A 228 -17.38 -13.97 -3.04
C SER A 228 -17.55 -13.11 -4.28
N LEU A 229 -16.52 -12.33 -4.60
CA LEU A 229 -16.39 -11.58 -5.84
C LEU A 229 -15.64 -12.38 -6.92
N GLY A 230 -15.26 -13.63 -6.62
CA GLY A 230 -14.58 -14.54 -7.53
C GLY A 230 -13.09 -14.24 -7.69
N GLY A 231 -12.51 -14.74 -8.78
CA GLY A 231 -11.08 -14.61 -9.09
C GLY A 231 -10.21 -15.77 -8.57
N THR A 232 -8.91 -15.66 -8.80
CA THR A 232 -7.88 -16.58 -8.29
C THR A 232 -6.62 -15.78 -7.95
N LEU A 233 -6.49 -15.47 -6.66
CA LEU A 233 -5.57 -14.48 -6.14
C LEU A 233 -4.46 -15.14 -5.33
N GLU A 234 -3.24 -14.65 -5.52
CA GLU A 234 -2.03 -15.15 -4.85
C GLU A 234 -1.43 -14.11 -3.89
N SER A 235 -2.06 -12.94 -3.78
CA SER A 235 -1.60 -11.84 -2.94
C SER A 235 -2.75 -11.12 -2.28
N THR A 236 -2.46 -10.43 -1.16
CA THR A 236 -3.38 -9.45 -0.56
C THR A 236 -3.88 -8.46 -1.63
N PRO A 237 -5.19 -8.16 -1.68
CA PRO A 237 -5.71 -7.15 -2.59
C PRO A 237 -5.22 -5.76 -2.23
N ALA A 238 -5.12 -4.88 -3.21
CA ALA A 238 -5.04 -3.44 -3.00
C ALA A 238 -6.39 -2.84 -3.39
N VAL A 239 -7.04 -2.11 -2.49
CA VAL A 239 -8.37 -1.54 -2.72
C VAL A 239 -8.31 -0.03 -2.49
N VAL A 240 -8.91 0.74 -3.38
CA VAL A 240 -9.02 2.20 -3.28
C VAL A 240 -10.43 2.63 -3.65
N SER A 241 -10.85 3.77 -3.11
CA SER A 241 -12.03 4.50 -3.59
C SER A 241 -11.55 5.77 -4.27
N ASP A 242 -11.94 5.98 -5.53
CA ASP A 242 -11.64 7.19 -6.29
C ASP A 242 -12.84 8.16 -6.34
N GLN A 243 -14.04 7.67 -6.03
CA GLN A 243 -15.31 8.40 -6.06
C GLN A 243 -16.30 7.80 -5.05
N ALA A 244 -17.28 8.61 -4.63
CA ALA A 244 -18.39 8.10 -3.83
C ALA A 244 -19.09 6.93 -4.56
N ASN A 245 -19.37 5.86 -3.82
CA ASN A 245 -20.04 4.65 -4.29
C ASN A 245 -19.26 3.85 -5.35
N ARG A 246 -17.94 4.04 -5.43
CA ARG A 246 -17.07 3.24 -6.30
C ARG A 246 -15.84 2.74 -5.57
N LEU A 247 -15.57 1.46 -5.75
CA LEU A 247 -14.37 0.78 -5.31
C LEU A 247 -13.64 0.18 -6.52
N ASP A 248 -12.36 0.49 -6.63
CA ASP A 248 -11.43 -0.15 -7.55
C ASP A 248 -10.48 -1.03 -6.73
N TYR A 249 -10.27 -2.28 -7.18
CA TYR A 249 -9.31 -3.17 -6.54
C TYR A 249 -8.34 -3.78 -7.57
N GLY A 250 -7.14 -4.09 -7.09
CA GLY A 250 -6.06 -4.64 -7.89
C GLY A 250 -5.29 -5.73 -7.14
N VAL A 251 -4.94 -6.79 -7.86
CA VAL A 251 -4.36 -8.02 -7.29
C VAL A 251 -3.36 -8.64 -8.27
N ALA A 252 -2.37 -9.37 -7.75
CA ALA A 252 -1.48 -10.18 -8.58
C ALA A 252 -2.17 -11.53 -8.90
N SER A 253 -2.32 -11.83 -10.21
CA SER A 253 -2.89 -13.10 -10.68
C SER A 253 -1.79 -14.12 -11.07
N ARG A 254 -2.14 -15.41 -11.08
CA ARG A 254 -1.26 -16.53 -11.46
C ARG A 254 -0.62 -16.41 -12.86
N MET A 255 -1.16 -15.55 -13.73
CA MET A 255 -0.61 -15.27 -15.06
C MET A 255 0.36 -14.07 -15.10
N GLY A 256 0.74 -13.50 -13.95
CA GLY A 256 1.64 -12.35 -13.87
C GLY A 256 1.02 -11.04 -14.37
N ARG A 257 -0.28 -11.02 -14.68
CA ARG A 257 -1.01 -9.79 -15.02
C ARG A 257 -1.61 -9.19 -13.75
N LYS A 258 -1.44 -7.88 -13.57
CA LYS A 258 -2.30 -7.09 -12.68
C LYS A 258 -3.71 -7.14 -13.25
N GLN A 259 -4.65 -7.68 -12.49
CA GLN A 259 -6.06 -7.55 -12.78
C GLN A 259 -6.56 -6.37 -11.95
N VAL A 260 -7.13 -5.37 -12.63
CA VAL A 260 -7.79 -4.22 -12.00
C VAL A 260 -9.25 -4.34 -12.38
N ASP A 261 -10.08 -4.61 -11.40
CA ASP A 261 -11.52 -4.72 -11.57
C ASP A 261 -12.20 -3.63 -10.72
N SER A 262 -13.32 -3.13 -11.24
CA SER A 262 -14.15 -2.13 -10.57
C SER A 262 -15.50 -2.75 -10.26
N VAL A 263 -15.97 -2.63 -9.03
CA VAL A 263 -17.30 -3.09 -8.64
C VAL A 263 -18.12 -1.88 -8.16
N GLY A 264 -19.33 -1.76 -8.70
CA GLY A 264 -20.34 -0.85 -8.16
C GLY A 264 -20.89 -1.46 -6.87
N VAL A 265 -20.84 -0.69 -5.78
CA VAL A 265 -21.35 -1.10 -4.47
C VAL A 265 -22.63 -0.30 -4.20
N ASP A 266 -23.73 -1.02 -3.98
CA ASP A 266 -25.07 -0.47 -3.69
C ASP A 266 -25.19 0.04 -2.23
#